data_AF-A0A1M6TM95-F1
#
_entry.id   AF-A0A1M6TM95-F1
#
_cell.length_a   1.000
_cell.length_b   1.000
_cell.length_c   1.000
_cell.angle_alpha   90.00
_cell.angle_beta   90.00
_cell.angle_gamma   90.00
#
_symmetry.space_group_name_H-M   'P 1'
#
loop_
_entity.id
_entity.type
_entity.pdbx_description
1 polymer ?
#
loop_
_entity_poly.entity_id
_entity_poly.type
_entity_poly.pdbx_seq_one_letter_code
_entity_poly.pdbx_strand_id
1 'polypeptide(L)'
;MKNFPRKIQSLCLGTILAGAFLIAPTFAATPTIGKVRYILGEVTVQKKAKSNWNPLRVGLKVRENDIIRTLVESEAGIALSDGSLITIEENTVILFESAVQNQGKTVNIQSGRVFFDVQKQDGKSEFQFKTATATAAIRGTNGFVENGPDGIIVSLESGKMEVTDAQGAKIEVSGGETLVQDKAEGMKKFKTPSSGSKNLAKEISKEKQNGKIDVKALEKRAQDLDARQSRAADSLAKANPCEFNSLPEKTNQTSVRISGKCKAGVELQINGIAIALENGNFQTLVEWEKEAYGTKRIRAKCKAGEAEILCKEAFLEYVKPSKDDGNAFIRIQKDNPVSMTSSGLHLQGQFFTEDAKAKVTVQLGNAKSENLNTRSANGTFHYTFSATDPKVSGNEKFAFVKLESAKGTLTDSVAVTFPPKIRILGSDAECSFQFSLSGTNGKEVLVEEFVDGIPTAKATFKQDVSNAGFPMLPGTHVYKIFAKDENGNLSEATQSFTCKQ
;
A
#
# COMPACT_ATOMS: atom_id res chain seq x y z
N MET A 1 -28.29 -83.07 35.78
CA MET A 1 -27.53 -83.54 36.96
C MET A 1 -26.09 -83.03 36.87
N LYS A 2 -25.58 -82.46 37.97
CA LYS A 2 -24.17 -82.08 38.27
C LYS A 2 -23.67 -80.79 37.59
N ASN A 3 -23.69 -79.64 38.27
CA ASN A 3 -22.79 -79.08 39.30
C ASN A 3 -21.45 -78.52 38.76
N PHE A 4 -21.28 -77.21 39.00
CA PHE A 4 -20.08 -76.33 39.04
C PHE A 4 -18.79 -76.99 39.59
N PRO A 5 -17.53 -76.47 39.39
CA PRO A 5 -17.17 -75.05 39.60
C PRO A 5 -15.95 -74.39 38.85
N ARG A 6 -16.03 -73.06 38.68
CA ARG A 6 -15.11 -71.96 39.13
C ARG A 6 -13.55 -72.15 39.14
N LYS A 7 -12.81 -71.30 38.38
CA LYS A 7 -11.70 -70.36 38.79
C LYS A 7 -10.92 -69.83 37.54
N ILE A 8 -10.89 -68.52 37.25
CA ILE A 8 -9.92 -67.43 37.59
C ILE A 8 -8.52 -67.57 36.91
N GLN A 9 -8.09 -66.45 36.28
CA GLN A 9 -6.73 -65.97 35.90
C GLN A 9 -6.53 -65.88 34.36
N SER A 10 -6.65 -64.71 33.73
CA SER A 10 -5.75 -63.54 33.67
C SER A 10 -4.72 -63.63 32.54
N LEU A 11 -4.70 -62.57 31.71
CA LEU A 11 -3.61 -62.10 30.84
C LEU A 11 -3.26 -62.91 29.57
N CYS A 12 -3.63 -62.39 28.39
CA CYS A 12 -2.65 -61.71 27.53
C CYS A 12 -3.34 -61.03 26.33
N LEU A 13 -2.89 -59.79 26.12
CA LEU A 13 -3.38 -58.76 25.22
C LEU A 13 -2.86 -59.02 23.80
N GLY A 14 -3.75 -58.98 22.80
CA GLY A 14 -3.41 -59.13 21.38
C GLY A 14 -4.42 -58.42 20.49
N THR A 15 -4.55 -57.09 20.62
CA THR A 15 -5.37 -56.26 19.73
C THR A 15 -4.64 -56.00 18.42
N ILE A 16 -5.04 -56.69 17.35
CA ILE A 16 -4.72 -56.36 15.96
C ILE A 16 -5.60 -55.15 15.57
N LEU A 17 -5.00 -53.95 15.56
CA LEU A 17 -5.66 -52.73 15.09
C LEU A 17 -5.45 -52.63 13.57
N ALA A 18 -6.45 -53.04 12.79
CA ALA A 18 -6.48 -52.85 11.35
C ALA A 18 -6.64 -51.34 11.04
N GLY A 19 -5.57 -50.71 10.55
CA GLY A 19 -5.56 -49.31 10.15
C GLY A 19 -6.37 -49.08 8.87
N ALA A 20 -7.60 -48.58 9.01
CA ALA A 20 -8.36 -48.02 7.90
C ALA A 20 -7.75 -46.66 7.52
N PHE A 21 -6.94 -46.67 6.45
CA PHE A 21 -6.38 -45.47 5.84
C PHE A 21 -7.50 -44.74 5.09
N LEU A 22 -8.16 -43.78 5.76
CA LEU A 22 -9.11 -42.85 5.16
C LEU A 22 -8.34 -41.89 4.24
N ILE A 23 -8.24 -42.24 2.96
CA ILE A 23 -7.79 -41.32 1.91
C ILE A 23 -8.91 -40.31 1.69
N ALA A 24 -8.82 -39.15 2.33
CA ALA A 24 -9.71 -38.03 2.02
C ALA A 24 -9.35 -37.50 0.63
N PRO A 25 -10.29 -37.46 -0.34
CA PRO A 25 -10.04 -36.84 -1.64
C PRO A 25 -9.81 -35.34 -1.43
N THR A 26 -8.60 -34.88 -1.74
CA THR A 26 -8.27 -33.46 -1.80
C THR A 26 -8.95 -32.87 -3.04
N PHE A 27 -10.13 -32.28 -2.86
CA PHE A 27 -10.76 -31.47 -3.91
C PHE A 27 -9.89 -30.22 -4.15
N ALA A 28 -9.07 -30.26 -5.19
CA ALA A 28 -8.38 -29.08 -5.68
C ALA A 28 -9.43 -28.03 -6.07
N ALA A 29 -9.46 -26.92 -5.34
CA ALA A 29 -10.37 -25.82 -5.64
C ALA A 29 -10.00 -25.23 -7.00
N THR A 30 -10.93 -25.27 -7.96
CA THR A 30 -10.75 -24.64 -9.27
C THR A 30 -10.43 -23.15 -9.11
N PRO A 31 -9.41 -22.63 -9.82
CA PRO A 31 -8.97 -21.25 -9.69
C PRO A 31 -10.11 -20.28 -10.02
N THR A 32 -10.19 -19.21 -9.23
CA THR A 32 -11.17 -18.14 -9.45
C THR A 32 -10.58 -17.16 -10.46
N ILE A 33 -11.35 -16.84 -11.49
CA ILE A 33 -10.94 -15.88 -12.54
C ILE A 33 -11.27 -14.46 -12.12
N GLY A 34 -12.42 -14.29 -11.48
CA GLY A 34 -12.91 -12.98 -11.06
C GLY A 34 -14.14 -13.07 -10.18
N LYS A 35 -14.69 -11.90 -9.87
CA LYS A 35 -15.85 -11.69 -9.01
C LYS A 35 -16.82 -10.73 -9.70
N VAL A 36 -18.10 -11.07 -9.67
CA VAL A 36 -19.16 -10.19 -10.17
C VAL A 36 -19.22 -8.93 -9.31
N ARG A 37 -19.09 -7.76 -9.93
CA ARG A 37 -19.14 -6.46 -9.26
C ARG A 37 -20.52 -5.83 -9.29
N TYR A 38 -21.18 -5.87 -10.44
CA TYR A 38 -22.52 -5.32 -10.61
C TYR A 38 -23.28 -6.10 -11.69
N ILE A 39 -24.61 -6.01 -11.64
CA ILE A 39 -25.54 -6.59 -12.60
C ILE A 39 -26.64 -5.57 -12.87
N LEU A 40 -27.01 -5.42 -14.13
CA LEU A 40 -28.21 -4.75 -14.61
C LEU A 40 -29.04 -5.78 -15.42
N GLY A 41 -30.35 -5.80 -15.24
CA GLY A 41 -31.24 -6.71 -15.97
C GLY A 41 -31.06 -8.20 -15.63
N GLU A 42 -31.32 -9.06 -16.61
CA GLU A 42 -31.27 -10.52 -16.47
C GLU A 42 -29.94 -11.08 -16.97
N VAL A 43 -29.15 -11.61 -16.01
CA VAL A 43 -27.86 -12.22 -16.29
C VAL A 43 -27.82 -13.61 -15.67
N THR A 44 -27.40 -14.58 -16.48
CA THR A 44 -27.37 -16.00 -16.10
C THR A 44 -25.98 -16.58 -16.25
N VAL A 45 -25.68 -17.61 -15.47
CA VAL A 45 -24.43 -18.35 -15.48
C VAL A 45 -24.70 -19.85 -15.56
N GLN A 46 -23.95 -20.52 -16.43
CA GLN A 46 -23.85 -21.97 -16.49
C GLN A 46 -22.46 -22.37 -15.98
N LYS A 47 -22.42 -23.19 -14.94
CA LYS A 47 -21.16 -23.67 -14.33
C LYS A 47 -20.66 -24.92 -15.06
N LYS A 48 -19.34 -25.09 -15.20
CA LYS A 48 -18.69 -26.24 -15.89
C LYS A 48 -19.36 -27.61 -15.69
N ALA A 49 -19.75 -27.94 -14.45
CA ALA A 49 -20.29 -29.25 -14.08
C ALA A 49 -21.82 -29.38 -14.19
N LYS A 50 -22.53 -28.34 -14.67
CA LYS A 50 -23.99 -28.29 -14.68
C LYS A 50 -24.52 -27.71 -16.01
N SER A 51 -25.51 -28.35 -16.60
CA SER A 51 -26.18 -27.86 -17.82
C SER A 51 -27.17 -26.72 -17.55
N ASN A 52 -27.59 -26.52 -16.31
CA ASN A 52 -28.62 -25.54 -15.98
C ASN A 52 -28.07 -24.11 -15.90
N TRP A 53 -28.78 -23.18 -16.55
CA TRP A 53 -28.61 -21.74 -16.35
C TRP A 53 -29.16 -21.33 -15.00
N ASN A 54 -28.38 -20.57 -14.23
CA ASN A 54 -28.78 -20.02 -12.95
C ASN A 54 -28.60 -18.50 -12.96
N PRO A 55 -29.39 -17.73 -12.19
CA PRO A 55 -29.16 -16.30 -12.06
C PRO A 55 -27.74 -15.99 -11.56
N LEU A 56 -27.06 -15.08 -12.24
CA LEU A 56 -25.80 -14.52 -11.77
C LEU A 56 -26.08 -13.58 -10.59
N ARG A 57 -25.19 -13.53 -9.60
CA ARG A 57 -25.36 -12.68 -8.41
C ARG A 57 -24.12 -11.83 -8.18
N VAL A 58 -24.31 -10.61 -7.72
CA VAL A 58 -23.22 -9.73 -7.26
C VAL A 58 -22.43 -10.46 -6.17
N GLY A 59 -21.11 -10.38 -6.26
CA GLY A 59 -20.18 -11.05 -5.36
C GLY A 59 -19.89 -12.52 -5.67
N LEU A 60 -20.62 -13.14 -6.62
CA LEU A 60 -20.35 -14.51 -7.04
C LEU A 60 -18.95 -14.60 -7.67
N LYS A 61 -18.22 -15.67 -7.33
CA LYS A 61 -16.94 -16.01 -7.97
C LYS A 61 -17.20 -16.65 -9.34
N VAL A 62 -16.57 -16.08 -10.36
CA VAL A 62 -16.50 -16.61 -11.72
C VAL A 62 -15.26 -17.48 -11.82
N ARG A 63 -15.42 -18.68 -12.38
CA ARG A 63 -14.37 -19.69 -12.48
C ARG A 63 -14.18 -20.11 -13.93
N GLU A 64 -13.11 -20.83 -14.17
CA GLU A 64 -12.84 -21.43 -15.48
C GLU A 64 -14.00 -22.30 -15.96
N ASN A 65 -14.29 -22.16 -17.25
CA ASN A 65 -15.37 -22.81 -17.98
C ASN A 65 -16.78 -22.43 -17.51
N ASP A 66 -16.92 -21.32 -16.79
CA ASP A 66 -18.22 -20.71 -16.60
C ASP A 66 -18.64 -19.99 -17.89
N ILE A 67 -19.89 -20.19 -18.29
CA ILE A 67 -20.52 -19.47 -19.37
C ILE A 67 -21.43 -18.42 -18.75
N ILE A 68 -21.26 -17.15 -19.15
CA ILE A 68 -22.12 -16.05 -18.71
C ILE A 68 -22.92 -15.57 -19.91
N ARG A 69 -24.22 -15.36 -19.68
CA ARG A 69 -25.17 -14.85 -20.67
C ARG A 69 -25.95 -13.69 -20.11
N THR A 70 -25.95 -12.58 -20.85
CA THR A 70 -26.76 -11.38 -20.61
C THR A 70 -27.89 -11.34 -21.66
N LEU A 71 -29.10 -11.02 -21.23
CA LEU A 71 -30.24 -10.84 -22.15
C LEU A 71 -30.33 -9.38 -22.62
N VAL A 72 -31.45 -9.03 -23.25
CA VAL A 72 -31.79 -7.66 -23.65
C VAL A 72 -31.80 -6.73 -22.43
N GLU A 73 -31.36 -5.48 -22.60
CA GLU A 73 -31.32 -4.47 -21.52
C GLU A 73 -30.55 -4.93 -20.26
N SER A 74 -29.61 -5.86 -20.44
CA SER A 74 -28.87 -6.50 -19.35
C SER A 74 -27.37 -6.28 -19.49
N GLU A 75 -26.67 -6.12 -18.37
CA GLU A 75 -25.22 -5.90 -18.35
C GLU A 75 -24.62 -6.55 -17.09
N ALA A 76 -23.40 -7.06 -17.17
CA ALA A 76 -22.65 -7.50 -15.99
C ALA A 76 -21.19 -7.09 -16.01
N GLY A 77 -20.72 -6.49 -14.91
CA GLY A 77 -19.32 -6.18 -14.69
C GLY A 77 -18.62 -7.25 -13.84
N ILE A 78 -17.55 -7.85 -14.38
CA ILE A 78 -16.73 -8.86 -13.72
C ILE A 78 -15.35 -8.28 -13.45
N ALA A 79 -15.01 -8.08 -12.17
CA ALA A 79 -13.64 -7.72 -11.78
C ALA A 79 -12.78 -8.98 -11.76
N LEU A 80 -11.69 -8.97 -12.51
CA LEU A 80 -10.74 -10.06 -12.57
C LEU A 80 -9.71 -9.99 -11.43
N SER A 81 -9.04 -11.11 -11.20
CA SER A 81 -8.04 -11.25 -10.13
C SER A 81 -6.90 -10.20 -10.15
N ASP A 82 -6.57 -9.66 -11.32
CA ASP A 82 -5.46 -8.70 -11.48
C ASP A 82 -5.89 -7.23 -11.28
N GLY A 83 -7.18 -6.98 -11.05
CA GLY A 83 -7.75 -5.64 -10.99
C GLY A 83 -8.29 -5.14 -12.34
N SER A 84 -8.30 -5.98 -13.37
CA SER A 84 -8.98 -5.68 -14.64
C SER A 84 -10.50 -5.75 -14.49
N LEU A 85 -11.23 -5.03 -15.33
CA LEU A 85 -12.69 -5.13 -15.43
C LEU A 85 -13.08 -5.61 -16.82
N ILE A 86 -14.05 -6.53 -16.86
CA ILE A 86 -14.76 -6.91 -18.09
C ILE A 86 -16.24 -6.59 -17.89
N THR A 87 -16.82 -5.85 -18.83
CA THR A 87 -18.24 -5.53 -18.86
C THR A 87 -18.88 -6.25 -20.05
N ILE A 88 -19.82 -7.14 -19.74
CA ILE A 88 -20.56 -7.95 -20.69
C ILE A 88 -21.86 -7.19 -20.98
N GLU A 89 -22.01 -6.65 -22.19
CA GLU A 89 -23.22 -5.91 -22.59
C GLU A 89 -24.39 -6.85 -22.89
N GLU A 90 -25.54 -6.30 -23.27
CA GLU A 90 -26.74 -7.08 -23.62
C GLU A 90 -26.49 -8.06 -24.77
N ASN A 91 -27.33 -9.09 -24.87
CA ASN A 91 -27.30 -10.11 -25.93
C ASN A 91 -25.92 -10.76 -26.12
N THR A 92 -25.18 -10.95 -25.01
CA THR A 92 -23.79 -11.40 -25.05
C THR A 92 -23.65 -12.74 -24.34
N VAL A 93 -22.91 -13.66 -24.95
CA VAL A 93 -22.54 -14.95 -24.37
C VAL A 93 -21.03 -15.08 -24.40
N ILE A 94 -20.45 -15.26 -23.21
CA ILE A 94 -19.01 -15.47 -23.06
C ILE A 94 -18.70 -16.75 -22.30
N LEU A 95 -17.56 -17.34 -22.63
CA LEU A 95 -16.94 -18.43 -21.91
C LEU A 95 -15.58 -17.97 -21.40
N PHE A 96 -15.33 -18.12 -20.10
CA PHE A 96 -13.99 -17.95 -19.56
C PHE A 96 -13.19 -19.25 -19.72
N GLU A 97 -12.19 -19.25 -20.60
CA GLU A 97 -11.33 -20.41 -20.85
C GLU A 97 -10.12 -20.41 -19.90
N SER A 98 -9.62 -21.62 -19.58
CA SER A 98 -8.30 -21.79 -18.95
C SER A 98 -7.22 -21.82 -20.03
N ALA A 99 -6.17 -21.03 -19.87
CA ALA A 99 -5.02 -21.10 -20.76
C ALA A 99 -4.08 -22.24 -20.30
N VAL A 100 -4.18 -23.39 -20.96
CA VAL A 100 -3.38 -24.59 -20.63
C VAL A 100 -1.88 -24.42 -20.97
N GLN A 101 -1.52 -23.44 -21.81
CA GLN A 101 -0.15 -23.31 -22.35
C GLN A 101 0.54 -21.96 -22.08
N ASN A 102 -0.20 -20.90 -21.74
CA ASN A 102 0.36 -19.57 -21.46
C ASN A 102 -0.34 -19.05 -20.20
N GLN A 103 0.38 -18.48 -19.24
CA GLN A 103 -0.14 -18.02 -17.94
C GLN A 103 -1.13 -16.82 -18.02
N GLY A 104 -1.90 -16.72 -19.12
CA GLY A 104 -2.84 -15.66 -19.45
C GLY A 104 -4.30 -16.03 -19.24
N LYS A 105 -5.18 -15.06 -19.50
CA LYS A 105 -6.64 -15.20 -19.35
C LYS A 105 -7.27 -15.15 -20.73
N THR A 106 -8.15 -16.09 -21.03
CA THR A 106 -8.85 -16.15 -22.32
C THR A 106 -10.35 -16.02 -22.13
N VAL A 107 -10.96 -15.09 -22.85
CA VAL A 107 -12.41 -14.92 -22.93
C VAL A 107 -12.85 -15.25 -24.35
N ASN A 108 -13.62 -16.32 -24.48
CA ASN A 108 -14.25 -16.69 -25.74
C ASN A 108 -15.61 -15.99 -25.82
N ILE A 109 -15.74 -15.05 -26.76
CA ILE A 109 -16.96 -14.30 -27.02
C ILE A 109 -17.74 -15.04 -28.10
N GLN A 110 -18.73 -15.81 -27.69
CA GLN A 110 -19.57 -16.59 -28.60
C GLN A 110 -20.48 -15.68 -29.43
N SER A 111 -21.01 -14.63 -28.80
CA SER A 111 -21.82 -13.59 -29.44
C SER A 111 -21.86 -12.34 -28.57
N GLY A 112 -22.11 -11.19 -29.19
CA GLY A 112 -22.34 -9.92 -28.49
C GLY A 112 -21.07 -9.13 -28.24
N ARG A 113 -21.11 -8.21 -27.27
CA ARG A 113 -20.08 -7.20 -27.03
C ARG A 113 -19.53 -7.27 -25.61
N VAL A 114 -18.22 -7.15 -25.51
CA VAL A 114 -17.48 -7.13 -24.26
C VAL A 114 -16.58 -5.91 -24.21
N PHE A 115 -16.87 -5.00 -23.28
CA PHE A 115 -15.96 -3.92 -22.90
C PHE A 115 -14.92 -4.44 -21.92
N PHE A 116 -13.72 -3.88 -21.98
CA PHE A 116 -12.62 -4.30 -21.12
C PHE A 116 -11.72 -3.12 -20.72
N ASP A 117 -11.29 -3.12 -19.47
CA ASP A 117 -10.16 -2.32 -18.97
C ASP A 117 -9.18 -3.29 -18.33
N VAL A 118 -8.20 -3.73 -19.13
CA VAL A 118 -7.25 -4.76 -18.74
C VAL A 118 -5.99 -4.12 -18.20
N GLN A 119 -5.59 -4.56 -17.01
CA GLN A 119 -4.33 -4.18 -16.38
C GLN A 119 -3.15 -4.67 -17.21
N LYS A 120 -1.99 -4.03 -17.05
CA LYS A 120 -0.77 -4.48 -17.70
C LYS A 120 -0.47 -5.91 -17.26
N GLN A 121 -0.33 -6.81 -18.22
CA GLN A 121 0.02 -8.21 -17.98
C GLN A 121 1.54 -8.31 -17.78
N ASP A 122 2.00 -9.24 -16.95
CA ASP A 122 3.42 -9.50 -16.72
C ASP A 122 4.08 -10.10 -17.97
N GLY A 123 5.41 -9.99 -18.08
CA GLY A 123 6.13 -9.97 -19.36
C GLY A 123 5.80 -11.06 -20.40
N LYS A 124 5.41 -12.27 -19.98
CA LYS A 124 5.04 -13.39 -20.87
C LYS A 124 3.54 -13.67 -20.93
N SER A 125 2.72 -13.04 -20.09
CA SER A 125 1.27 -13.25 -20.06
C SER A 125 0.54 -12.28 -20.98
N GLU A 126 -0.59 -12.73 -21.51
CA GLU A 126 -1.46 -11.97 -22.38
C GLU A 126 -2.91 -12.22 -21.98
N PHE A 127 -3.73 -11.18 -22.16
CA PHE A 127 -5.17 -11.34 -22.11
C PHE A 127 -5.68 -11.54 -23.54
N GLN A 128 -6.44 -12.60 -23.76
CA GLN A 128 -6.90 -12.99 -25.10
C GLN A 128 -8.42 -12.98 -25.18
N PHE A 129 -8.94 -12.42 -26.27
CA PHE A 129 -10.31 -12.60 -26.70
C PHE A 129 -10.33 -13.56 -27.88
N LYS A 130 -11.17 -14.58 -27.83
CA LYS A 130 -11.39 -15.49 -28.96
C LYS A 130 -12.79 -15.30 -29.49
N THR A 131 -12.94 -15.31 -30.80
CA THR A 131 -14.22 -15.35 -31.50
C THR A 131 -14.21 -16.52 -32.49
N ALA A 132 -15.30 -16.69 -33.23
CA ALA A 132 -15.35 -17.69 -34.31
C ALA A 132 -14.35 -17.40 -35.45
N THR A 133 -13.95 -16.14 -35.64
CA THR A 133 -13.18 -15.71 -36.82
C THR A 133 -11.79 -15.16 -36.50
N ALA A 134 -11.49 -14.84 -35.24
CA ALA A 134 -10.22 -14.23 -34.87
C ALA A 134 -9.84 -14.47 -33.40
N THR A 135 -8.55 -14.33 -33.11
CA THR A 135 -8.00 -14.22 -31.76
C THR A 135 -7.35 -12.85 -31.58
N ALA A 136 -7.71 -12.15 -30.51
CA ALA A 136 -7.26 -10.81 -30.18
C ALA A 136 -6.46 -10.83 -28.87
N ALA A 137 -5.17 -10.51 -28.92
CA ALA A 137 -4.28 -10.51 -27.75
C ALA A 137 -3.91 -9.09 -27.32
N ILE A 138 -3.96 -8.82 -26.02
CA ILE A 138 -3.65 -7.50 -25.44
C ILE A 138 -2.74 -7.59 -24.22
N ARG A 139 -2.06 -6.47 -23.95
CA ARG A 139 -1.25 -6.23 -22.75
C ARG A 139 -1.51 -4.81 -22.24
N GLY A 140 -2.43 -4.66 -21.28
CA GLY A 140 -2.72 -3.33 -20.71
C GLY A 140 -3.55 -2.42 -21.61
N THR A 141 -4.68 -2.90 -22.14
CA THR A 141 -5.46 -2.23 -23.17
C THR A 141 -6.88 -1.95 -22.67
N ASN A 142 -7.51 -0.90 -23.18
CA ASN A 142 -8.91 -0.59 -22.91
C ASN A 142 -9.67 -0.34 -24.21
N GLY A 143 -10.90 -0.86 -24.27
CA GLY A 143 -11.75 -0.79 -25.44
C GLY A 143 -12.89 -1.81 -25.36
N PHE A 144 -13.37 -2.27 -26.51
CA PHE A 144 -14.30 -3.38 -26.60
C PHE A 144 -13.99 -4.31 -27.78
N VAL A 145 -14.41 -5.56 -27.63
CA VAL A 145 -14.49 -6.55 -28.71
C VAL A 145 -15.95 -6.95 -28.87
N GLU A 146 -16.42 -7.00 -30.11
CA GLU A 146 -17.74 -7.50 -30.46
C GLU A 146 -17.62 -8.65 -31.44
N ASN A 147 -18.39 -9.72 -31.21
CA ASN A 147 -18.53 -10.83 -32.13
C ASN A 147 -19.99 -10.92 -32.59
N GLY A 148 -20.21 -10.92 -33.89
CA GLY A 148 -21.55 -11.05 -34.47
C GLY A 148 -21.54 -11.73 -35.84
N PRO A 149 -22.70 -11.79 -36.52
CA PRO A 149 -22.84 -12.46 -37.81
C PRO A 149 -21.92 -11.91 -38.91
N ASP A 150 -21.52 -10.64 -38.81
CA ASP A 150 -20.65 -9.97 -39.78
C ASP A 150 -19.16 -10.12 -39.48
N GLY A 151 -18.81 -10.78 -38.37
CA GLY A 151 -17.45 -11.00 -37.93
C GLY A 151 -17.10 -10.18 -36.68
N ILE A 152 -15.81 -10.05 -36.45
CA ILE A 152 -15.27 -9.36 -35.27
C ILE A 152 -15.20 -7.84 -35.50
N ILE A 153 -15.51 -7.08 -34.46
CA ILE A 153 -15.19 -5.65 -34.36
C ILE A 153 -14.32 -5.46 -33.12
N VAL A 154 -13.23 -4.72 -33.29
CA VAL A 154 -12.33 -4.32 -32.21
C VAL A 154 -12.26 -2.81 -32.22
N SER A 155 -12.44 -2.16 -31.08
CA SER A 155 -12.29 -0.71 -30.97
C SER A 155 -11.54 -0.37 -29.69
N LEU A 156 -10.41 0.32 -29.82
CA LEU A 156 -9.51 0.57 -28.70
C LEU A 156 -9.50 2.05 -28.35
N GLU A 157 -9.74 2.36 -27.09
CA GLU A 157 -9.53 3.70 -26.56
C GLU A 157 -8.05 3.94 -26.28
N SER A 158 -7.37 2.96 -25.66
CA SER A 158 -5.95 3.04 -25.32
C SER A 158 -5.27 1.67 -25.34
N GLY A 159 -3.96 1.67 -25.54
CA GLY A 159 -3.14 0.45 -25.61
C GLY A 159 -3.02 -0.10 -27.02
N LYS A 160 -2.73 -1.40 -27.13
CA LYS A 160 -2.53 -2.12 -28.38
C LYS A 160 -3.18 -3.50 -28.35
N MET A 161 -3.61 -3.98 -29.50
CA MET A 161 -4.13 -5.33 -29.70
C MET A 161 -3.56 -5.94 -30.97
N GLU A 162 -3.08 -7.17 -30.90
CA GLU A 162 -2.79 -7.98 -32.08
C GLU A 162 -4.01 -8.85 -32.38
N VAL A 163 -4.62 -8.65 -33.54
CA VAL A 163 -5.74 -9.47 -34.04
C VAL A 163 -5.20 -10.43 -35.07
N THR A 164 -5.34 -11.73 -34.80
CA THR A 164 -4.98 -12.82 -35.73
C THR A 164 -6.27 -13.42 -36.28
N ASP A 165 -6.49 -13.38 -37.59
CA ASP A 165 -7.64 -14.03 -38.21
C ASP A 165 -7.50 -15.55 -38.31
N ALA A 166 -8.55 -16.23 -38.77
CA ALA A 166 -8.56 -17.69 -38.95
C ALA A 166 -7.52 -18.20 -39.98
N GLN A 167 -7.03 -17.33 -40.86
CA GLN A 167 -6.00 -17.64 -41.86
C GLN A 167 -4.58 -17.38 -41.33
N GLY A 168 -4.45 -16.84 -40.12
CA GLY A 168 -3.17 -16.52 -39.47
C GLY A 168 -2.63 -15.13 -39.82
N ALA A 169 -3.38 -14.29 -40.54
CA ALA A 169 -2.96 -12.92 -40.81
C ALA A 169 -3.10 -12.08 -39.54
N LYS A 170 -2.06 -11.28 -39.26
CA LYS A 170 -1.93 -10.48 -38.04
C LYS A 170 -2.12 -9.00 -38.33
N ILE A 171 -2.94 -8.33 -37.54
CA ILE A 171 -3.23 -6.90 -37.65
C ILE A 171 -3.08 -6.27 -36.28
N GLU A 172 -2.18 -5.30 -36.16
CA GLU A 172 -2.11 -4.44 -34.97
C GLU A 172 -3.19 -3.36 -35.02
N VAL A 173 -3.91 -3.19 -33.92
CA VAL A 173 -4.85 -2.10 -33.64
C VAL A 173 -4.31 -1.32 -32.45
N SER A 174 -4.21 0.00 -32.58
CA SER A 174 -3.76 0.91 -31.52
C SER A 174 -4.92 1.70 -30.91
N GLY A 175 -4.71 2.32 -29.75
CA GLY A 175 -5.66 3.28 -29.18
C GLY A 175 -6.03 4.38 -30.17
N GLY A 176 -7.32 4.72 -30.25
CA GLY A 176 -7.88 5.61 -31.26
C GLY A 176 -8.18 4.93 -32.60
N GLU A 177 -8.05 3.60 -32.70
CA GLU A 177 -8.36 2.83 -33.90
C GLU A 177 -9.53 1.86 -33.67
N THR A 178 -10.30 1.66 -34.73
CA THR A 178 -11.37 0.67 -34.82
C THR A 178 -11.12 -0.24 -36.02
N LEU A 179 -11.17 -1.55 -35.79
CA LEU A 179 -11.05 -2.61 -36.78
C LEU A 179 -12.42 -3.28 -36.94
N VAL A 180 -12.86 -3.44 -38.17
CA VAL A 180 -14.12 -4.10 -38.54
C VAL A 180 -13.80 -5.19 -39.56
N GLN A 181 -14.28 -6.40 -39.29
CA GLN A 181 -14.31 -7.44 -40.30
C GLN A 181 -15.47 -7.21 -41.26
N ASP A 182 -15.18 -7.02 -42.55
CA ASP A 182 -16.15 -7.11 -43.63
C ASP A 182 -16.01 -8.47 -44.33
N LYS A 183 -17.14 -9.11 -44.63
CA LYS A 183 -17.16 -10.44 -45.26
C LYS A 183 -16.53 -10.48 -46.66
N ALA A 184 -16.61 -9.38 -47.42
CA ALA A 184 -16.12 -9.29 -48.80
C ALA A 184 -14.72 -8.67 -48.88
N GLU A 185 -14.44 -7.67 -48.05
CA GLU A 185 -13.18 -6.91 -48.12
C GLU A 185 -12.17 -7.26 -47.01
N GLY A 186 -12.51 -8.21 -46.13
CA GLY A 186 -11.67 -8.64 -45.02
C GLY A 186 -11.63 -7.62 -43.88
N MET A 187 -10.53 -7.60 -43.14
CA MET A 187 -10.35 -6.71 -41.98
C MET A 187 -9.99 -5.29 -42.43
N LYS A 188 -10.82 -4.31 -42.07
CA LYS A 188 -10.60 -2.88 -42.33
C LYS A 188 -10.43 -2.12 -41.04
N LYS A 189 -9.45 -1.20 -41.00
CA LYS A 189 -9.24 -0.32 -39.84
C LYS A 189 -9.43 1.14 -40.24
N PHE A 190 -9.93 1.93 -39.30
CA PHE A 190 -10.00 3.39 -39.39
C PHE A 190 -9.67 4.03 -38.04
N LYS A 191 -9.36 5.33 -38.06
CA LYS A 191 -9.03 6.12 -36.87
C LYS A 191 -10.22 6.96 -36.45
N THR A 192 -10.52 6.96 -35.15
CA THR A 192 -11.54 7.80 -34.55
C THR A 192 -11.22 8.02 -33.06
N PRO A 193 -11.15 9.28 -32.60
CA PRO A 193 -11.02 9.61 -31.17
C PRO A 193 -12.03 8.92 -30.25
N SER A 194 -13.26 8.65 -30.72
CA SER A 194 -14.29 7.94 -29.97
C SER A 194 -14.11 6.41 -29.92
N SER A 195 -13.01 5.87 -30.44
CA SER A 195 -12.69 4.44 -30.37
C SER A 195 -12.74 3.92 -28.93
N GLY A 196 -13.30 2.73 -28.75
CA GLY A 196 -13.47 2.08 -27.45
C GLY A 196 -14.58 2.68 -26.57
N SER A 197 -15.28 3.73 -27.01
CA SER A 197 -16.35 4.37 -26.23
C SER A 197 -17.70 3.67 -26.37
N LYS A 198 -18.55 3.78 -25.34
CA LYS A 198 -19.96 3.33 -25.41
C LYS A 198 -20.76 4.08 -26.48
N ASN A 199 -20.39 5.33 -26.80
CA ASN A 199 -21.10 6.12 -27.81
C ASN A 199 -20.81 5.61 -29.23
N LEU A 200 -19.56 5.27 -29.54
CA LEU A 200 -19.24 4.63 -30.81
C LEU A 200 -19.89 3.25 -30.92
N ALA A 201 -19.90 2.49 -29.82
CA ALA A 201 -20.56 1.19 -29.76
C ALA A 201 -22.07 1.28 -30.08
N LYS A 202 -22.75 2.35 -29.63
CA LYS A 202 -24.14 2.63 -30.03
C LYS A 202 -24.28 2.94 -31.52
N GLU A 203 -23.38 3.73 -32.10
CA GLU A 203 -23.42 4.02 -33.55
C GLU A 203 -23.17 2.75 -34.40
N ILE A 204 -22.29 1.86 -33.94
CA ILE A 204 -22.09 0.53 -34.55
C ILE A 204 -23.39 -0.29 -34.50
N SER A 205 -24.05 -0.35 -33.34
CA SER A 205 -25.32 -1.06 -33.20
C SER A 205 -26.41 -0.49 -34.11
N LYS A 206 -26.48 0.83 -34.28
CA LYS A 206 -27.43 1.49 -35.21
C LYS A 206 -27.15 1.12 -36.66
N GLU A 207 -25.88 1.12 -37.08
CA GLU A 207 -25.52 0.75 -38.45
C GLU A 207 -25.89 -0.72 -38.75
N LYS A 208 -25.72 -1.61 -37.77
CA LYS A 208 -26.06 -3.03 -37.88
C LYS A 208 -27.54 -3.34 -38.07
N GLN A 209 -28.45 -2.44 -37.68
CA GLN A 209 -29.89 -2.67 -37.84
C GLN A 209 -30.30 -2.87 -39.30
N ASN A 210 -29.47 -2.45 -40.26
CA ASN A 210 -29.68 -2.64 -41.70
C ASN A 210 -29.20 -4.01 -42.24
N GLY A 211 -28.74 -4.91 -41.37
CA GLY A 211 -28.40 -6.30 -41.73
C GLY A 211 -26.99 -6.54 -42.30
N LYS A 212 -26.23 -5.48 -42.59
CA LYS A 212 -24.79 -5.54 -42.91
C LYS A 212 -24.12 -4.26 -42.40
N ILE A 213 -22.89 -4.38 -41.90
CA ILE A 213 -22.04 -3.22 -41.62
C ILE A 213 -21.42 -2.71 -42.92
N ASP A 214 -21.70 -1.45 -43.28
CA ASP A 214 -20.89 -0.70 -44.25
C ASP A 214 -19.78 0.04 -43.52
N VAL A 215 -18.53 -0.37 -43.74
CA VAL A 215 -17.35 0.21 -43.07
C VAL A 215 -17.20 1.70 -43.37
N LYS A 216 -17.51 2.15 -44.59
CA LYS A 216 -17.38 3.58 -44.97
C LYS A 216 -18.46 4.42 -44.31
N ALA A 217 -19.69 3.89 -44.25
CA ALA A 217 -20.78 4.55 -43.54
C ALA A 217 -20.48 4.65 -42.04
N LEU A 218 -19.94 3.57 -41.45
CA LEU A 218 -19.55 3.56 -40.06
C LEU A 218 -18.39 4.54 -39.75
N GLU A 219 -17.36 4.59 -40.59
CA GLU A 219 -16.27 5.56 -40.44
C GLU A 219 -16.80 7.01 -40.48
N LYS A 220 -17.74 7.30 -41.39
CA LYS A 220 -18.41 8.61 -41.43
C LYS A 220 -19.21 8.91 -40.17
N ARG A 221 -19.99 7.95 -39.65
CA ARG A 221 -20.72 8.10 -38.38
C ARG A 221 -19.79 8.37 -37.20
N ALA A 222 -18.63 7.71 -37.17
CA ALA A 222 -17.62 7.92 -36.15
C ALA A 222 -17.05 9.35 -36.22
N GLN A 223 -16.73 9.85 -37.42
CA GLN A 223 -16.29 11.23 -37.62
C GLN A 223 -17.36 12.25 -37.17
N ASP A 224 -18.63 12.01 -37.50
CA ASP A 224 -19.75 12.86 -37.07
C ASP A 224 -19.94 12.81 -35.53
N LEU A 225 -19.67 11.68 -34.90
CA LEU A 225 -19.67 11.53 -33.45
C LEU A 225 -18.53 12.34 -32.80
N ASP A 226 -17.32 12.21 -33.34
CA ASP A 226 -16.13 12.92 -32.85
C ASP A 226 -16.30 14.44 -32.95
N ALA A 227 -16.84 14.91 -34.08
CA ALA A 227 -17.13 16.32 -34.29
C ALA A 227 -18.12 16.88 -33.25
N ARG A 228 -19.16 16.11 -32.90
CA ARG A 228 -20.14 16.48 -31.86
C ARG A 228 -19.55 16.47 -30.46
N GLN A 229 -18.69 15.51 -30.14
CA GLN A 229 -18.15 15.32 -28.80
C GLN A 229 -16.97 16.23 -28.47
N SER A 230 -16.12 16.56 -29.45
CA SER A 230 -14.88 17.33 -29.24
C SER A 230 -15.08 18.63 -28.45
N ARG A 231 -16.04 19.47 -28.85
CA ARG A 231 -16.30 20.75 -28.18
C ARG A 231 -16.77 20.59 -26.73
N ALA A 232 -17.62 19.59 -26.49
CA ALA A 232 -18.17 19.32 -25.17
C ALA A 232 -17.12 18.68 -24.25
N ALA A 233 -16.28 17.80 -24.79
CA ALA A 233 -15.13 17.23 -24.09
C ALA A 233 -14.08 18.30 -23.72
N ASP A 234 -13.75 19.21 -24.63
CA ASP A 234 -12.81 20.32 -24.37
C ASP A 234 -13.32 21.25 -23.27
N SER A 235 -14.62 21.56 -23.30
CA SER A 235 -15.28 22.36 -22.26
C SER A 235 -15.23 21.65 -20.91
N LEU A 236 -15.56 20.34 -20.87
CA LEU A 236 -15.53 19.54 -19.66
C LEU A 236 -14.11 19.44 -19.09
N ALA A 237 -13.10 19.23 -19.93
CA ALA A 237 -11.70 19.13 -19.51
C ALA A 237 -11.18 20.43 -18.89
N LYS A 238 -11.45 21.58 -19.54
CA LYS A 238 -11.09 22.90 -19.02
C LYS A 238 -11.81 23.23 -17.71
N ALA A 239 -13.00 22.68 -17.50
CA ALA A 239 -13.74 22.86 -16.28
C ALA A 239 -13.14 22.10 -15.08
N ASN A 240 -12.15 21.21 -15.25
CA ASN A 240 -11.61 20.36 -14.18
C ASN A 240 -12.74 19.68 -13.37
N PRO A 241 -13.41 18.67 -13.94
CA PRO A 241 -14.71 18.21 -13.45
C PRO A 241 -14.62 17.46 -12.12
N CYS A 242 -13.46 16.88 -11.79
CA CYS A 242 -13.20 16.23 -10.52
C CYS A 242 -11.78 16.50 -10.04
N GLU A 243 -11.63 16.73 -8.75
CA GLU A 243 -10.37 16.79 -8.01
C GLU A 243 -10.15 15.46 -7.28
N PHE A 244 -8.93 14.94 -7.33
CA PHE A 244 -8.55 13.65 -6.74
C PHE A 244 -7.51 13.86 -5.65
N ASN A 245 -7.68 13.20 -4.51
CA ASN A 245 -6.65 13.15 -3.47
C ASN A 245 -5.42 12.38 -4.00
N SER A 246 -4.26 12.65 -3.40
CA SER A 246 -3.01 11.96 -3.75
C SER A 246 -3.13 10.45 -3.57
N LEU A 247 -2.71 9.70 -4.58
CA LEU A 247 -2.57 8.25 -4.50
C LEU A 247 -1.11 7.89 -4.19
N PRO A 248 -0.86 6.80 -3.45
CA PRO A 248 0.51 6.34 -3.21
C PRO A 248 1.14 5.83 -4.51
N GLU A 249 2.44 6.06 -4.69
CA GLU A 249 3.19 5.52 -5.84
C GLU A 249 3.43 4.01 -5.73
N LYS A 250 3.43 3.46 -4.51
CA LYS A 250 3.62 2.03 -4.24
C LYS A 250 2.69 1.58 -3.11
N THR A 251 2.27 0.32 -3.13
CA THR A 251 1.51 -0.30 -2.04
C THR A 251 1.84 -1.78 -1.92
N ASN A 252 1.75 -2.30 -0.70
CA ASN A 252 1.77 -3.74 -0.42
C ASN A 252 0.37 -4.27 -0.02
N GLN A 253 -0.64 -3.41 -0.06
CA GLN A 253 -2.03 -3.76 0.22
C GLN A 253 -2.72 -4.25 -1.05
N THR A 254 -3.68 -5.15 -0.90
CA THR A 254 -4.54 -5.65 -1.99
C THR A 254 -5.60 -4.66 -2.45
N SER A 255 -5.50 -3.41 -2.00
CA SER A 255 -6.43 -2.35 -2.33
C SER A 255 -5.80 -0.99 -2.18
N VAL A 256 -6.34 0.00 -2.91
CA VAL A 256 -6.07 1.41 -2.68
C VAL A 256 -7.37 2.18 -2.62
N ARG A 257 -7.44 3.13 -1.69
CA ARG A 257 -8.57 4.06 -1.58
C ARG A 257 -8.38 5.21 -2.56
N ILE A 258 -9.39 5.45 -3.38
CA ILE A 258 -9.46 6.61 -4.25
C ILE A 258 -10.59 7.48 -3.71
N SER A 259 -10.29 8.75 -3.51
CA SER A 259 -11.24 9.72 -3.00
C SER A 259 -11.01 11.08 -3.62
N GLY A 260 -12.04 11.91 -3.58
CA GLY A 260 -11.98 13.25 -4.16
C GLY A 260 -13.35 13.90 -4.18
N LYS A 261 -13.47 14.93 -5.03
CA LYS A 261 -14.69 15.70 -5.20
C LYS A 261 -14.93 16.03 -6.67
N CYS A 262 -16.16 15.85 -7.13
CA CYS A 262 -16.61 16.20 -8.47
C CYS A 262 -17.60 17.38 -8.42
N LYS A 263 -17.65 18.13 -9.52
CA LYS A 263 -18.62 19.21 -9.73
C LYS A 263 -20.03 18.64 -9.93
N ALA A 264 -21.04 19.48 -9.71
CA ALA A 264 -22.44 19.10 -9.90
C ALA A 264 -22.71 18.66 -11.35
N GLY A 265 -23.55 17.63 -11.54
CA GLY A 265 -23.90 17.08 -12.85
C GLY A 265 -22.82 16.19 -13.50
N VAL A 266 -21.70 15.96 -12.82
CA VAL A 266 -20.65 15.04 -13.28
C VAL A 266 -20.97 13.62 -12.81
N GLU A 267 -20.94 12.67 -13.73
CA GLU A 267 -20.91 11.22 -13.45
C GLU A 267 -19.46 10.76 -13.44
N LEU A 268 -19.05 9.99 -12.42
CA LEU A 268 -17.70 9.46 -12.28
C LEU A 268 -17.70 7.94 -12.47
N GLN A 269 -16.76 7.43 -13.27
CA GLN A 269 -16.43 6.02 -13.33
C GLN A 269 -14.97 5.80 -12.98
N ILE A 270 -14.68 4.78 -12.17
CA ILE A 270 -13.31 4.35 -11.85
C ILE A 270 -13.15 2.91 -12.37
N ASN A 271 -12.17 2.72 -13.26
CA ASN A 271 -11.91 1.46 -13.97
C ASN A 271 -13.19 0.88 -14.60
N GLY A 272 -14.05 1.73 -15.17
CA GLY A 272 -15.33 1.36 -15.78
C GLY A 272 -16.49 1.13 -14.81
N ILE A 273 -16.28 1.24 -13.50
CA ILE A 273 -17.35 1.10 -12.49
C ILE A 273 -17.89 2.49 -12.14
N ALA A 274 -19.21 2.68 -12.26
CA ALA A 274 -19.87 3.91 -11.82
C ALA A 274 -19.74 4.11 -10.31
N ILE A 275 -19.35 5.33 -9.91
CA ILE A 275 -19.12 5.71 -8.52
C ILE A 275 -20.20 6.69 -8.09
N ALA A 276 -20.89 6.35 -7.01
CA ALA A 276 -21.87 7.24 -6.40
C ALA A 276 -21.17 8.48 -5.80
N LEU A 277 -21.78 9.65 -5.99
CA LEU A 277 -21.30 10.92 -5.45
C LEU A 277 -22.23 11.39 -4.34
N GLU A 278 -21.69 11.68 -3.16
CA GLU A 278 -22.42 12.23 -2.02
C GLU A 278 -22.03 13.69 -1.81
N ASN A 279 -22.94 14.62 -2.14
CA ASN A 279 -22.66 16.06 -2.15
C ASN A 279 -21.39 16.41 -2.97
N GLY A 280 -21.20 15.71 -4.09
CA GLY A 280 -20.04 15.82 -4.96
C GLY A 280 -18.80 15.06 -4.47
N ASN A 281 -18.74 14.60 -3.21
CA ASN A 281 -17.61 13.82 -2.73
C ASN A 281 -17.73 12.36 -3.13
N PHE A 282 -16.61 11.69 -3.32
CA PHE A 282 -16.57 10.25 -3.54
C PHE A 282 -15.44 9.59 -2.79
N GLN A 283 -15.66 8.33 -2.43
CA GLN A 283 -14.64 7.46 -1.90
C GLN A 283 -14.94 6.01 -2.30
N THR A 284 -13.97 5.34 -2.91
CA THR A 284 -14.09 3.93 -3.29
C THR A 284 -12.77 3.19 -3.09
N LEU A 285 -12.83 1.86 -3.08
CA LEU A 285 -11.66 0.98 -3.06
C LEU A 285 -11.49 0.32 -4.42
N VAL A 286 -10.30 0.42 -4.99
CA VAL A 286 -9.87 -0.44 -6.09
C VAL A 286 -9.07 -1.59 -5.49
N GLU A 287 -9.49 -2.82 -5.79
CA GLU A 287 -8.96 -4.04 -5.18
C GLU A 287 -8.39 -4.98 -6.24
N TRP A 288 -7.40 -5.77 -5.85
CA TRP A 288 -6.77 -6.82 -6.66
C TRP A 288 -6.42 -8.01 -5.76
N GLU A 289 -6.19 -9.18 -6.35
CA GLU A 289 -5.80 -10.36 -5.58
C GLU A 289 -4.36 -10.27 -5.06
N LYS A 290 -4.09 -11.03 -3.99
CA LYS A 290 -2.81 -11.02 -3.28
C LYS A 290 -1.61 -11.26 -4.20
N GLU A 291 -1.72 -12.16 -5.17
CA GLU A 291 -0.61 -12.54 -6.05
C GLU A 291 -0.49 -11.67 -7.30
N ALA A 292 -1.36 -10.67 -7.47
CA ALA A 292 -1.41 -9.85 -8.67
C ALA A 292 -0.35 -8.73 -8.69
N TYR A 293 0.91 -9.02 -8.36
CA TYR A 293 1.97 -8.01 -8.26
C TYR A 293 2.24 -7.27 -9.58
N GLY A 294 2.85 -6.10 -9.47
CA GLY A 294 3.21 -5.23 -10.59
C GLY A 294 2.43 -3.93 -10.63
N THR A 295 2.60 -3.19 -11.71
CA THR A 295 1.94 -1.90 -11.93
C THR A 295 0.42 -2.04 -12.00
N LYS A 296 -0.28 -1.27 -11.18
CA LYS A 296 -1.74 -1.08 -11.20
C LYS A 296 -2.07 0.26 -11.81
N ARG A 297 -2.87 0.22 -12.86
CA ARG A 297 -3.45 1.37 -13.53
C ARG A 297 -4.83 1.67 -12.96
N ILE A 298 -5.07 2.94 -12.70
CA ILE A 298 -6.36 3.49 -12.30
C ILE A 298 -6.76 4.52 -13.34
N ARG A 299 -7.94 4.34 -13.93
CA ARG A 299 -8.53 5.26 -14.90
C ARG A 299 -9.84 5.80 -14.35
N ALA A 300 -9.91 7.11 -14.18
CA ALA A 300 -11.13 7.80 -13.80
C ALA A 300 -11.69 8.56 -15.01
N LYS A 301 -12.88 8.17 -15.44
CA LYS A 301 -13.62 8.85 -16.50
C LYS A 301 -14.69 9.74 -15.87
N CYS A 302 -14.78 10.98 -16.34
CA CYS A 302 -15.89 11.84 -15.99
C CYS A 302 -16.77 12.07 -17.21
N LYS A 303 -18.07 12.06 -16.96
CA LYS A 303 -19.09 12.30 -17.98
C LYS A 303 -20.01 13.42 -17.53
N ALA A 304 -20.37 14.30 -18.46
CA ALA A 304 -21.37 15.34 -18.27
C ALA A 304 -22.17 15.49 -19.56
N GLY A 305 -23.46 15.16 -19.52
CA GLY A 305 -24.28 15.06 -20.74
C GLY A 305 -23.72 14.00 -21.70
N GLU A 306 -23.40 14.40 -22.93
CA GLU A 306 -22.83 13.52 -23.96
C GLU A 306 -21.28 13.51 -23.98
N ALA A 307 -20.64 14.40 -23.22
CA ALA A 307 -19.17 14.46 -23.14
C ALA A 307 -18.64 13.47 -22.12
N GLU A 308 -17.61 12.72 -22.50
CA GLU A 308 -16.84 11.85 -21.62
C GLU A 308 -15.35 12.12 -21.82
N ILE A 309 -14.59 12.25 -20.73
CA ILE A 309 -13.14 12.47 -20.75
C ILE A 309 -12.43 11.61 -19.71
N LEU A 310 -11.14 11.34 -19.94
CA LEU A 310 -10.24 10.76 -18.94
C LEU A 310 -9.76 11.86 -17.98
N CYS A 311 -10.36 11.95 -16.80
CA CYS A 311 -10.03 12.97 -15.80
C CYS A 311 -8.77 12.66 -15.00
N LYS A 312 -8.51 11.38 -14.78
CA LYS A 312 -7.33 10.92 -14.08
C LYS A 312 -6.87 9.60 -14.66
N GLU A 313 -5.59 9.52 -14.97
CA GLU A 313 -4.88 8.27 -15.12
C GLU A 313 -3.76 8.25 -14.09
N ALA A 314 -3.71 7.19 -13.29
CA ALA A 314 -2.71 7.00 -12.26
C ALA A 314 -2.13 5.60 -12.34
N PHE A 315 -0.85 5.51 -12.02
CA PHE A 315 -0.12 4.25 -11.94
C PHE A 315 0.46 4.15 -10.54
N LEU A 316 0.33 2.98 -9.93
CA LEU A 316 1.03 2.65 -8.69
C LEU A 316 1.64 1.25 -8.80
N GLU A 317 2.68 0.98 -8.04
CA GLU A 317 3.30 -0.34 -8.03
C GLU A 317 2.77 -1.18 -6.86
N TYR A 318 2.02 -2.25 -7.16
CA TYR A 318 1.67 -3.24 -6.15
C TYR A 318 2.80 -4.24 -5.99
N VAL A 319 3.59 -4.04 -4.94
CA VAL A 319 4.78 -4.85 -4.69
C VAL A 319 4.43 -6.03 -3.81
N LYS A 320 5.15 -7.15 -4.04
CA LYS A 320 5.14 -8.25 -3.10
C LYS A 320 5.51 -7.72 -1.72
N PRO A 321 4.73 -8.02 -0.67
CA PRO A 321 5.16 -7.74 0.69
C PRO A 321 6.53 -8.37 0.84
N SER A 322 7.54 -7.51 0.88
CA SER A 322 8.90 -7.99 0.80
C SER A 322 9.15 -8.84 2.04
N LYS A 323 9.88 -9.95 1.90
CA LYS A 323 10.52 -10.60 3.06
C LYS A 323 11.84 -9.92 3.44
N ASP A 324 12.24 -8.88 2.72
CA ASP A 324 13.40 -8.02 2.99
C ASP A 324 12.95 -6.59 3.27
N ASP A 325 13.29 -6.03 4.43
CA ASP A 325 12.98 -4.65 4.78
C ASP A 325 14.02 -3.73 4.12
N GLY A 326 14.22 -3.87 2.80
CA GLY A 326 15.36 -3.29 2.09
C GLY A 326 15.43 -1.77 2.15
N ASN A 327 14.28 -1.13 2.43
CA ASN A 327 14.16 0.32 2.62
C ASN A 327 13.96 0.72 4.09
N ALA A 328 13.97 -0.23 5.03
CA ALA A 328 13.86 0.14 6.43
C ALA A 328 15.07 0.95 6.86
N PHE A 329 14.77 2.01 7.59
CA PHE A 329 15.78 2.83 8.19
C PHE A 329 15.32 3.26 9.56
N ILE A 330 16.29 3.53 10.40
CA ILE A 330 16.08 4.29 11.62
C ILE A 330 17.21 5.31 11.74
N ARG A 331 16.86 6.56 12.02
CA ARG A 331 17.80 7.67 12.09
C ARG A 331 17.48 8.58 13.25
N ILE A 332 18.47 8.85 14.08
CA ILE A 332 18.41 9.90 15.11
C ILE A 332 18.66 11.25 14.43
N GLN A 333 17.91 12.27 14.82
CA GLN A 333 18.19 13.64 14.40
C GLN A 333 19.53 14.09 15.00
N LYS A 334 20.47 14.51 14.15
CA LYS A 334 21.85 14.77 14.55
C LYS A 334 22.02 16.16 15.16
N ASP A 335 21.61 16.30 16.41
CA ASP A 335 22.22 17.26 17.33
C ASP A 335 23.38 16.51 17.99
N ASN A 336 24.64 16.79 17.62
CA ASN A 336 25.79 15.96 18.03
C ASN A 336 26.88 16.81 18.72
N PRO A 337 27.20 16.54 20.01
CA PRO A 337 26.55 15.57 20.92
C PRO A 337 25.22 16.07 21.51
N VAL A 338 24.36 15.16 21.97
CA VAL A 338 23.16 15.49 22.77
C VAL A 338 23.53 15.55 24.25
N SER A 339 23.18 16.62 24.95
CA SER A 339 23.50 16.78 26.37
C SER A 339 22.34 16.39 27.30
N MET A 340 22.66 15.75 28.41
CA MET A 340 21.73 15.59 29.54
C MET A 340 21.54 16.93 30.26
N THR A 341 20.29 17.32 30.47
CA THR A 341 19.92 18.56 31.18
C THR A 341 18.99 18.27 32.36
N SER A 342 18.59 19.30 33.12
CA SER A 342 17.59 19.16 34.19
C SER A 342 16.21 18.72 33.67
N SER A 343 15.85 19.00 32.41
CA SER A 343 14.64 18.50 31.76
C SER A 343 14.80 17.10 31.15
N GLY A 344 15.99 16.51 31.27
CA GLY A 344 16.33 15.21 30.72
C GLY A 344 17.16 15.29 29.44
N LEU A 345 17.37 14.11 28.84
CA LEU A 345 18.05 13.95 27.56
C LEU A 345 17.03 13.61 26.49
N HIS A 346 16.81 14.56 25.58
CA HIS A 346 15.80 14.49 24.53
C HIS A 346 16.37 13.84 23.27
N LEU A 347 15.71 12.78 22.80
CA LEU A 347 16.01 12.13 21.53
C LEU A 347 14.80 12.20 20.61
N GLN A 348 15.07 12.52 19.36
CA GLN A 348 14.06 12.50 18.31
C GLN A 348 14.66 11.96 17.01
N GLY A 349 13.79 11.47 16.14
CA GLY A 349 14.24 10.92 14.87
C GLY A 349 13.10 10.36 14.05
N GLN A 350 13.50 9.67 12.98
CA GLN A 350 12.59 9.12 11.98
C GLN A 350 12.89 7.66 11.74
N PHE A 351 11.84 6.90 11.43
CA PHE A 351 11.97 5.52 11.05
C PHE A 351 10.94 5.13 10.01
N PHE A 352 11.31 4.13 9.21
CA PHE A 352 10.44 3.49 8.24
C PHE A 352 10.70 1.99 8.25
N THR A 353 9.65 1.20 8.07
CA THR A 353 9.70 -0.25 7.95
C THR A 353 8.44 -0.72 7.23
N GLU A 354 8.49 -1.80 6.49
CA GLU A 354 7.27 -2.40 5.93
C GLU A 354 6.60 -3.38 6.92
N ASP A 355 7.25 -3.68 8.04
CA ASP A 355 6.71 -4.55 9.09
C ASP A 355 5.81 -3.75 10.04
N ALA A 356 4.49 -3.93 9.87
CA ALA A 356 3.47 -3.32 10.72
C ALA A 356 3.56 -3.71 12.20
N LYS A 357 4.30 -4.79 12.54
CA LYS A 357 4.54 -5.25 13.92
C LYS A 357 5.93 -4.87 14.45
N ALA A 358 6.74 -4.14 13.68
CA ALA A 358 8.06 -3.71 14.11
C ALA A 358 7.99 -2.88 15.39
N LYS A 359 9.01 -3.01 16.23
CA LYS A 359 9.16 -2.25 17.46
C LYS A 359 10.25 -1.21 17.30
N VAL A 360 10.00 0.00 17.77
CA VAL A 360 11.01 1.06 17.88
C VAL A 360 11.26 1.32 19.34
N THR A 361 12.51 1.22 19.78
CA THR A 361 12.91 1.49 21.16
C THR A 361 14.15 2.36 21.20
N VAL A 362 14.26 3.21 22.23
CA VAL A 362 15.48 3.94 22.54
C VAL A 362 16.11 3.38 23.81
N GLN A 363 17.43 3.45 23.91
CA GLN A 363 18.20 2.95 25.03
C GLN A 363 19.36 3.88 25.39
N LEU A 364 19.53 4.15 26.68
CA LEU A 364 20.65 4.88 27.27
C LEU A 364 21.12 4.10 28.51
N GLY A 365 22.27 3.44 28.40
CA GLY A 365 22.75 2.55 29.45
C GLY A 365 21.76 1.40 29.69
N ASN A 366 21.27 1.28 30.93
CA ASN A 366 20.26 0.29 31.33
C ASN A 366 18.81 0.81 31.21
N ALA A 367 18.62 2.10 30.94
CA ALA A 367 17.30 2.67 30.68
C ALA A 367 16.87 2.35 29.24
N LYS A 368 15.65 1.82 29.07
CA LYS A 368 15.07 1.47 27.77
C LYS A 368 13.62 1.93 27.72
N SER A 369 13.19 2.49 26.60
CA SER A 369 11.79 2.87 26.38
C SER A 369 10.89 1.67 26.10
N GLU A 370 9.59 1.88 26.27
CA GLU A 370 8.56 1.06 25.63
C GLU A 370 8.61 1.17 24.10
N ASN A 371 7.79 0.39 23.41
CA ASN A 371 7.65 0.47 21.95
C ASN A 371 7.05 1.82 21.53
N LEU A 372 7.82 2.61 20.78
CA LEU A 372 7.44 3.93 20.28
C LEU A 372 6.73 3.89 18.92
N ASN A 373 6.64 2.73 18.26
CA ASN A 373 5.91 2.59 17.01
C ASN A 373 4.39 2.55 17.26
N THR A 374 3.73 3.70 17.12
CA THR A 374 2.29 3.87 17.38
C THR A 374 1.41 3.88 16.13
N ARG A 375 1.99 4.11 14.94
CA ARG A 375 1.29 4.19 13.65
C ARG A 375 2.03 3.30 12.66
N SER A 376 1.56 2.05 12.55
CA SER A 376 2.13 0.96 11.75
C SER A 376 2.98 1.44 10.56
N ALA A 377 4.31 1.37 10.75
CA ALA A 377 5.36 1.25 9.73
C ALA A 377 5.98 2.54 9.11
N ASN A 378 5.58 3.75 9.53
CA ASN A 378 6.31 4.98 9.16
C ASN A 378 6.02 6.12 10.14
N GLY A 379 7.07 6.75 10.70
CA GLY A 379 6.84 7.89 11.58
C GLY A 379 8.08 8.53 12.21
N THR A 380 7.80 9.49 13.09
CA THR A 380 8.78 10.10 13.98
C THR A 380 8.69 9.49 15.36
N PHE A 381 9.80 9.43 16.08
CA PHE A 381 9.82 9.12 17.50
C PHE A 381 10.36 10.33 18.28
N HIS A 382 9.86 10.50 19.49
CA HIS A 382 10.37 11.45 20.47
C HIS A 382 10.40 10.76 21.83
N TYR A 383 11.51 10.84 22.54
CA TYR A 383 11.66 10.26 23.86
C TYR A 383 12.60 11.09 24.72
N THR A 384 12.29 11.19 26.00
CA THR A 384 13.14 11.90 26.97
C THR A 384 13.57 10.94 28.06
N PHE A 385 14.88 10.75 28.23
CA PHE A 385 15.42 10.07 29.41
C PHE A 385 15.43 11.05 30.58
N SER A 386 14.83 10.65 31.70
CA SER A 386 14.85 11.48 32.91
C SER A 386 16.27 11.56 33.48
N ALA A 387 16.69 12.76 33.89
CA ALA A 387 17.96 12.97 34.59
C ALA A 387 18.01 12.27 35.97
N THR A 388 16.85 11.91 36.51
CA THR A 388 16.70 11.21 37.79
C THR A 388 16.44 9.71 37.66
N ASP A 389 16.47 9.15 36.43
CA ASP A 389 16.27 7.72 36.23
C ASP A 389 17.42 6.92 36.85
N PRO A 390 17.18 6.05 37.86
CA PRO A 390 18.23 5.28 38.51
C PRO A 390 18.93 4.29 37.58
N LYS A 391 18.37 4.02 36.39
CA LYS A 391 18.97 3.16 35.37
C LYS A 391 19.96 3.91 34.46
N VAL A 392 20.05 5.24 34.57
CA VAL A 392 21.03 6.07 33.86
C VAL A 392 22.21 6.33 34.80
N SER A 393 23.39 5.82 34.46
CA SER A 393 24.59 5.91 35.29
C SER A 393 25.27 7.29 35.21
N GLY A 394 25.05 8.01 34.12
CA GLY A 394 25.67 9.30 33.82
C GLY A 394 27.10 9.20 33.27
N ASN A 395 27.50 7.98 32.87
CA ASN A 395 28.82 7.70 32.29
C ASN A 395 28.68 7.11 30.86
N GLU A 396 27.46 7.04 30.33
CA GLU A 396 27.19 6.55 28.99
C GLU A 396 27.84 7.46 27.93
N LYS A 397 28.38 6.86 26.87
CA LYS A 397 28.98 7.61 25.75
C LYS A 397 28.02 7.78 24.58
N PHE A 398 27.04 6.88 24.45
CA PHE A 398 26.10 6.87 23.36
C PHE A 398 24.69 6.52 23.84
N ALA A 399 23.70 7.13 23.20
CA ALA A 399 22.34 6.63 23.19
C ALA A 399 22.09 5.88 21.87
N PHE A 400 21.26 4.86 21.93
CA PHE A 400 20.93 4.00 20.80
C PHE A 400 19.44 4.05 20.51
N VAL A 401 19.09 3.99 19.23
CA VAL A 401 17.72 3.69 18.79
C VAL A 401 17.73 2.39 18.00
N LYS A 402 16.75 1.52 18.25
CA LYS A 402 16.62 0.23 17.59
C LYS A 402 15.27 0.09 16.92
N LEU A 403 15.28 -0.40 15.69
CA LEU A 403 14.11 -0.90 14.97
C LEU A 403 14.20 -2.42 14.89
N GLU A 404 13.34 -3.12 15.61
CA GLU A 404 13.26 -4.59 15.65
C GLU A 404 12.06 -5.02 14.80
N SER A 405 12.32 -5.65 13.65
CA SER A 405 11.29 -6.23 12.79
C SER A 405 11.45 -7.75 12.72
N ALA A 406 10.49 -8.43 12.08
CA ALA A 406 10.55 -9.87 11.81
C ALA A 406 11.82 -10.30 11.03
N LYS A 407 12.58 -9.35 10.47
CA LYS A 407 13.71 -9.60 9.57
C LYS A 407 15.07 -9.22 10.16
N GLY A 408 15.10 -8.42 11.22
CA GLY A 408 16.37 -8.02 11.84
C GLY A 408 16.24 -6.80 12.74
N THR A 409 17.38 -6.34 13.25
CA THR A 409 17.48 -5.14 14.09
C THR A 409 18.35 -4.10 13.41
N LEU A 410 17.77 -2.95 13.07
CA LEU A 410 18.53 -1.77 12.67
C LEU A 410 18.84 -0.94 13.91
N THR A 411 20.05 -0.40 13.99
CA THR A 411 20.47 0.45 15.11
C THR A 411 21.11 1.72 14.57
N ASP A 412 20.75 2.85 15.17
CA ASP A 412 21.48 4.12 15.02
C ASP A 412 21.87 4.64 16.41
N SER A 413 22.87 5.51 16.47
CA SER A 413 23.43 6.00 17.74
C SER A 413 23.86 7.45 17.66
N VAL A 414 23.75 8.15 18.78
CA VAL A 414 24.24 9.53 18.94
C VAL A 414 25.12 9.63 20.16
N ALA A 415 26.20 10.41 20.08
CA ALA A 415 27.04 10.67 21.23
C ALA A 415 26.26 11.49 22.25
N VAL A 416 26.38 11.10 23.52
CA VAL A 416 25.75 11.81 24.63
C VAL A 416 26.79 12.39 25.56
N THR A 417 26.45 13.51 26.18
CA THR A 417 27.28 14.11 27.23
C THR A 417 26.45 14.34 28.48
N PHE A 418 27.12 14.25 29.63
CA PHE A 418 26.53 14.49 30.93
C PHE A 418 27.24 15.68 31.57
N PRO A 419 26.51 16.50 32.36
CA PRO A 419 27.14 17.53 33.16
C PRO A 419 28.20 16.91 34.07
N PRO A 420 29.31 17.63 34.35
CA PRO A 420 30.25 17.20 35.37
C PRO A 420 29.52 17.04 36.69
N LYS A 421 29.92 16.09 37.54
CA LYS A 421 29.30 15.84 38.84
C LYS A 421 30.12 16.53 39.91
N ILE A 422 29.54 17.53 40.57
CA ILE A 422 30.12 18.20 41.72
C ILE A 422 29.41 17.77 43.01
N ARG A 423 30.17 17.48 44.06
CA ARG A 423 29.63 17.12 45.38
C ARG A 423 30.40 17.84 46.48
N ILE A 424 29.66 18.36 47.44
CA ILE A 424 30.22 18.91 48.67
C ILE A 424 30.58 17.75 49.59
N LEU A 425 31.81 17.74 50.07
CA LEU A 425 32.33 16.73 50.99
C LEU A 425 32.21 17.17 52.45
N GLY A 426 32.25 18.47 52.70
CA GLY A 426 32.15 19.05 54.03
C GLY A 426 33.03 20.30 54.17
N SER A 427 33.31 20.67 55.42
CA SER A 427 34.36 21.63 55.77
C SER A 427 35.43 20.94 56.60
N ASP A 428 36.69 21.34 56.45
CA ASP A 428 37.78 20.85 57.31
C ASP A 428 38.00 21.73 58.55
N ALA A 429 38.98 21.35 59.37
CA ALA A 429 39.34 22.06 60.61
C ALA A 429 39.98 23.43 60.35
N GLU A 430 40.41 23.72 59.13
CA GLU A 430 41.03 24.99 58.73
C GLU A 430 40.00 25.95 58.11
N CYS A 431 38.70 25.64 58.22
CA CYS A 431 37.63 26.36 57.54
C CYS A 431 37.82 26.43 56.03
N SER A 432 38.22 25.32 55.41
CA SER A 432 38.15 25.16 53.95
C SER A 432 36.90 24.37 53.58
N PHE A 433 36.17 24.89 52.60
CA PHE A 433 35.06 24.21 51.95
C PHE A 433 35.63 23.15 51.01
N GLN A 434 35.23 21.89 51.18
CA GLN A 434 35.78 20.77 50.42
C GLN A 434 34.73 20.17 49.47
N PHE A 435 35.14 19.91 48.23
CA PHE A 435 34.30 19.31 47.20
C PHE A 435 35.07 18.28 46.36
N SER A 436 34.32 17.36 45.75
CA SER A 436 34.81 16.47 44.69
C SER A 436 34.21 16.88 43.35
N LEU A 437 34.99 16.77 42.28
CA LEU A 437 34.57 16.98 40.91
C LEU A 437 34.89 15.73 40.10
N SER A 438 33.91 15.21 39.37
CA SER A 438 34.08 14.05 38.49
C SER A 438 33.38 14.26 37.15
N GLY A 439 33.81 13.52 36.12
CA GLY A 439 33.24 13.64 34.78
C GLY A 439 33.82 14.79 33.95
N THR A 440 35.07 15.23 34.22
CA THR A 440 35.75 16.21 33.37
C THR A 440 36.08 15.63 32.00
N ASN A 441 36.31 14.31 31.92
CA ASN A 441 36.64 13.60 30.68
C ASN A 441 37.82 14.21 29.90
N GLY A 442 38.79 14.81 30.62
CA GLY A 442 39.97 15.48 30.04
C GLY A 442 39.69 16.88 29.46
N LYS A 443 38.48 17.41 29.63
CA LYS A 443 38.06 18.74 29.20
C LYS A 443 38.06 19.74 30.36
N GLU A 444 38.10 21.03 30.04
CA GLU A 444 38.05 22.09 31.04
C GLU A 444 36.65 22.19 31.66
N VAL A 445 36.59 22.14 32.99
CA VAL A 445 35.39 22.39 33.78
C VAL A 445 35.65 23.58 34.70
N LEU A 446 34.83 24.62 34.58
CA LEU A 446 34.84 25.77 35.45
C LEU A 446 34.00 25.46 36.69
N VAL A 447 34.61 25.59 37.87
CA VAL A 447 33.91 25.55 39.15
C VAL A 447 33.80 26.97 39.70
N GLU A 448 32.58 27.40 40.05
CA GLU A 448 32.31 28.71 40.65
C GLU A 448 31.59 28.54 41.99
N GLU A 449 32.05 29.25 43.02
CA GLU A 449 31.45 29.30 44.36
C GLU A 449 30.66 30.60 44.54
N PHE A 450 29.50 30.46 45.18
CA PHE A 450 28.68 31.54 45.66
C PHE A 450 28.43 31.35 47.16
N VAL A 451 28.64 32.41 47.93
CA VAL A 451 28.32 32.47 49.36
C VAL A 451 27.18 33.47 49.55
N ASP A 452 26.07 32.99 50.10
CA ASP A 452 24.83 33.77 50.26
C ASP A 452 24.36 34.46 48.96
N GLY A 453 24.61 33.81 47.82
CA GLY A 453 24.23 34.30 46.49
C GLY A 453 25.23 35.26 45.84
N ILE A 454 26.37 35.54 46.47
CA ILE A 454 27.45 36.38 45.93
C ILE A 454 28.59 35.49 45.44
N PRO A 455 29.09 35.65 44.20
CA PRO A 455 30.23 34.87 43.71
C PRO A 455 31.51 35.23 44.47
N THR A 456 32.20 34.23 45.03
CA THR A 456 33.35 34.41 45.92
C THR A 456 34.64 33.80 45.38
N ALA A 457 34.56 32.65 44.70
CA ALA A 457 35.72 31.95 44.16
C ALA A 457 35.41 31.25 42.84
N LYS A 458 36.46 31.01 42.04
CA LYS A 458 36.37 30.18 40.84
C LYS A 458 37.69 29.49 40.52
N ALA A 459 37.63 28.30 39.94
CA ALA A 459 38.79 27.55 39.47
C ALA A 459 38.43 26.66 38.28
N THR A 460 39.41 26.40 37.40
CA THR A 460 39.23 25.50 36.25
C THR A 460 39.99 24.20 36.48
N PHE A 461 39.32 23.08 36.23
CA PHE A 461 39.88 21.73 36.38
C PHE A 461 39.87 21.00 35.02
N LYS A 462 40.98 20.33 34.69
CA LYS A 462 41.09 19.48 33.47
C LYS A 462 40.94 17.99 33.75
N GLN A 463 41.02 17.60 35.02
CA GLN A 463 40.97 16.22 35.47
C GLN A 463 40.04 16.12 36.67
N ASP A 464 39.46 14.94 36.87
CA ASP A 464 38.67 14.63 38.05
C ASP A 464 39.51 14.87 39.32
N VAL A 465 38.88 15.47 40.33
CA VAL A 465 39.51 15.70 41.64
C VAL A 465 38.65 15.08 42.72
N SER A 466 39.25 14.19 43.51
CA SER A 466 38.58 13.54 44.63
C SER A 466 38.39 14.48 45.81
N ASN A 467 39.23 15.51 45.92
CA ASN A 467 39.16 16.55 46.94
C ASN A 467 39.82 17.85 46.43
N ALA A 468 39.10 18.96 46.52
CA ALA A 468 39.57 20.32 46.27
C ALA A 468 38.75 21.27 47.14
N GLY A 469 39.24 22.49 47.36
CA GLY A 469 38.51 23.41 48.23
C GLY A 469 38.80 24.89 48.03
N PHE A 470 37.92 25.70 48.62
CA PHE A 470 38.02 27.15 48.69
C PHE A 470 37.99 27.60 50.16
N PRO A 471 38.65 28.71 50.51
CA PRO A 471 38.61 29.23 51.87
C PRO A 471 37.20 29.72 52.23
N MET A 472 36.73 29.41 53.44
CA MET A 472 35.43 29.84 53.93
C MET A 472 35.46 31.23 54.57
N LEU A 473 34.32 31.91 54.54
CA LEU A 473 34.07 33.14 55.29
C LEU A 473 33.76 32.80 56.76
N PRO A 474 34.20 33.63 57.73
CA PRO A 474 33.84 33.46 59.14
C PRO A 474 32.33 33.57 59.35
N GLY A 475 31.77 32.68 60.19
CA GLY A 475 30.34 32.68 60.49
C GLY A 475 29.57 31.57 59.76
N THR A 476 28.25 31.68 59.74
CA THR A 476 27.35 30.70 59.09
C THR A 476 26.86 31.24 57.77
N HIS A 477 27.16 30.54 56.69
CA HIS A 477 26.79 30.96 55.33
C HIS A 477 26.27 29.77 54.51
N VAL A 478 25.49 30.09 53.47
CA VAL A 478 25.04 29.12 52.47
C VAL A 478 26.05 29.11 51.32
N TYR A 479 26.71 27.97 51.13
CA TYR A 479 27.65 27.76 50.04
C TYR A 479 26.96 27.04 48.90
N LYS A 480 27.00 27.65 47.72
CA LYS A 480 26.53 27.06 46.47
C LYS A 480 27.68 26.97 45.49
N ILE A 481 27.95 25.76 44.98
CA ILE A 481 28.97 25.54 43.96
C ILE A 481 28.35 25.06 42.67
N PHE A 482 28.89 25.55 41.57
CA PHE A 482 28.52 25.15 40.22
C PHE A 482 29.72 24.51 39.53
N ALA A 483 29.52 23.43 38.79
CA ALA A 483 30.49 22.93 37.82
C ALA A 483 29.90 23.06 36.43
N LYS A 484 30.60 23.78 35.54
CA LYS A 484 30.18 24.06 34.18
C LYS A 484 31.23 23.57 33.19
N ASP A 485 30.81 22.75 32.23
CA ASP A 485 31.68 22.33 31.13
C ASP A 485 31.72 23.37 29.98
N GLU A 486 32.60 23.14 29.01
CA GLU A 486 32.75 23.95 27.80
C GLU A 486 31.47 24.07 26.94
N ASN A 487 30.53 23.12 27.07
CA ASN A 487 29.25 23.11 26.34
C ASN A 487 28.14 23.81 27.13
N GLY A 488 28.46 24.35 28.31
CA GLY A 488 27.53 25.03 29.19
C GLY A 488 26.66 24.11 30.05
N ASN A 489 26.91 22.80 30.04
CA ASN A 489 26.23 21.87 30.92
C ASN A 489 26.67 22.12 32.36
N LEU A 490 25.70 22.22 33.28
CA LEU A 490 25.95 22.66 34.64
C LEU A 490 25.39 21.66 35.65
N SER A 491 26.16 21.41 36.71
CA SER A 491 25.68 20.81 37.95
C SER A 491 25.91 21.75 39.11
N GLU A 492 25.11 21.60 40.16
CA GLU A 492 25.24 22.40 41.36
C GLU A 492 25.12 21.54 42.63
N ALA A 493 25.74 22.04 43.70
CA ALA A 493 25.53 21.53 45.04
C ALA A 493 25.42 22.72 46.00
N THR A 494 24.60 22.58 47.05
CA THR A 494 24.37 23.65 48.02
C THR A 494 24.33 23.08 49.43
N GLN A 495 25.07 23.71 50.35
CA GLN A 495 25.09 23.31 51.75
C GLN A 495 25.44 24.50 52.65
N SER A 496 24.86 24.53 53.85
CA SER A 496 25.20 25.51 54.88
C SER A 496 26.36 25.00 55.73
N PHE A 497 27.33 25.89 55.97
CA PHE A 497 28.46 25.62 56.85
C PHE A 497 28.66 26.75 57.85
N THR A 498 29.26 26.41 59.00
CA THR A 498 29.67 27.38 60.02
C THR A 498 31.17 27.28 60.21
N CYS A 499 31.91 28.32 59.84
CA CYS A 499 33.31 28.47 60.21
C CYS A 499 33.40 29.20 61.56
N LYS A 500 33.99 28.54 62.56
CA LYS A 500 34.34 29.15 63.85
C LYS A 500 35.81 29.56 63.76
N GLN A 501 36.08 30.86 63.77
CA GLN A 501 37.43 31.38 63.93
C GLN A 501 38.04 30.97 65.27
#